data_AF-A0A7Y4JUJ4-F1
#
_entry.id   AF-A0A7Y4JUJ4-F1
#
_cell.length_a   1.000
_cell.length_b   1.000
_cell.length_c   1.000
_cell.angle_alpha   90.00
_cell.angle_beta   90.00
_cell.angle_gamma   90.00
#
_symmetry.space_group_name_H-M   'P 1'
#
loop_
_entity.id
_entity.type
_entity.pdbx_description
1 polymer ?
#
loop_
_entity_poly.entity_id
_entity_poly.type
_entity_poly.pdbx_seq_one_letter_code
_entity_poly.pdbx_strand_id
1 'polypeptide(L)'
;MSEECTESGGTMDEAVVELHGAQRFGVAQDSRVAAIRWDVLPWGLVLDLDSPLSEAPDTELRRVWLCFHGLGAVTWPFQEARVPTGCWIVVEYPMETTSAGLLSYSFSTVLPVGATGELVLRARDEDVVEIQAQGFSVLASRASAPPNEQGQLDWETRTRLASDASFMDALRRSVR
;
A
#
# COMPACT_ATOMS: atom_id res chain seq x y z
N MET A 1 -22.03 -2.77 -49.97
CA MET A 1 -21.25 -1.54 -49.73
C MET A 1 -21.76 -0.92 -48.45
N SER A 2 -21.05 -0.78 -47.35
CA SER A 2 -19.84 -1.38 -46.79
C SER A 2 -20.05 -1.10 -45.30
N GLU A 3 -20.21 -2.14 -44.47
CA GLU A 3 -20.31 -1.97 -43.03
C GLU A 3 -18.90 -1.65 -42.52
N GLU A 4 -18.70 -0.43 -42.04
CA GLU A 4 -17.53 -0.06 -41.26
C GLU A 4 -17.65 -0.72 -39.89
N CYS A 5 -17.00 -1.87 -39.73
CA CYS A 5 -16.58 -2.37 -38.42
C CYS A 5 -15.52 -1.40 -37.87
N THR A 6 -15.94 -0.43 -37.07
CA THR A 6 -15.03 0.24 -36.15
C THR A 6 -14.67 -0.75 -35.05
N GLU A 7 -13.53 -1.42 -35.22
CA GLU A 7 -12.81 -2.05 -34.11
C GLU A 7 -12.53 -0.98 -33.06
N SER A 8 -13.35 -0.95 -32.01
CA SER A 8 -13.03 -0.26 -30.78
C SER A 8 -11.77 -0.92 -30.22
N GLY A 9 -10.63 -0.28 -30.42
CA GLY A 9 -9.35 -0.68 -29.84
C GLY A 9 -9.55 -0.90 -28.34
N GLY A 10 -9.48 -2.17 -27.94
CA GLY A 10 -9.51 -2.53 -26.54
C GLY A 10 -8.37 -1.81 -25.84
N THR A 11 -8.71 -0.92 -24.91
CA THR A 11 -7.78 -0.51 -23.87
C THR A 11 -7.19 -1.79 -23.30
N MET A 12 -5.87 -2.00 -23.47
CA MET A 12 -5.13 -3.01 -22.72
C MET A 12 -5.61 -2.90 -21.27
N ASP A 13 -6.22 -3.97 -20.76
CA ASP A 13 -6.79 -3.98 -19.42
C ASP A 13 -5.67 -3.69 -18.42
N GLU A 14 -5.67 -2.48 -17.85
CA GLU A 14 -4.54 -1.99 -17.07
C GLU A 14 -4.48 -2.73 -15.74
N ALA A 15 -3.48 -3.59 -15.56
CA ALA A 15 -3.34 -4.43 -14.36
C ALA A 15 -3.29 -3.63 -13.04
N VAL A 16 -2.86 -2.36 -13.09
CA VAL A 16 -2.77 -1.46 -11.94
C VAL A 16 -3.58 -0.19 -12.21
N VAL A 17 -4.36 0.24 -11.21
CA VAL A 17 -5.18 1.45 -11.24
C VAL A 17 -4.83 2.38 -10.10
N GLU A 18 -5.02 3.68 -10.32
CA GLU A 18 -5.00 4.65 -9.24
C GLU A 18 -6.36 4.71 -8.55
N LEU A 19 -6.35 4.71 -7.22
CA LEU A 19 -7.54 4.84 -6.40
C LEU A 19 -7.74 6.30 -5.99
N HIS A 20 -8.98 6.76 -6.14
CA HIS A 20 -9.37 8.14 -5.85
C HIS A 20 -10.54 8.20 -4.84
N GLY A 21 -10.79 9.39 -4.28
CA GLY A 21 -11.92 9.63 -3.38
C GLY A 21 -11.85 8.81 -2.09
N ALA A 22 -12.98 8.27 -1.63
CA ALA A 22 -13.05 7.50 -0.38
C ALA A 22 -12.24 6.20 -0.41
N GLN A 23 -12.07 5.60 -1.60
CA GLN A 23 -11.35 4.33 -1.76
C GLN A 23 -9.86 4.44 -1.46
N ARG A 24 -9.27 5.64 -1.51
CA ARG A 24 -7.83 5.81 -1.23
C ARG A 24 -7.48 5.69 0.26
N PHE A 25 -8.46 5.88 1.14
CA PHE A 25 -8.25 5.95 2.59
C PHE A 25 -8.38 4.55 3.22
N GLY A 26 -9.49 3.86 2.93
CA GLY A 26 -9.77 2.54 3.51
C GLY A 26 -8.84 1.39 3.11
N VAL A 27 -7.96 1.57 2.12
CA VAL A 27 -7.09 0.48 1.63
C VAL A 27 -5.84 0.25 2.46
N ALA A 28 -5.48 1.19 3.33
CA ALA A 28 -4.39 0.96 4.27
C ALA A 28 -4.86 0.16 5.48
N GLN A 29 -6.16 0.19 5.78
CA GLN A 29 -6.71 -0.51 6.93
C GLN A 29 -6.55 -2.02 6.78
N ASP A 30 -6.19 -2.68 7.88
CA ASP A 30 -5.99 -4.12 7.99
C ASP A 30 -5.05 -4.70 6.91
N SER A 31 -4.10 -3.88 6.46
CA SER A 31 -3.19 -4.23 5.37
C SER A 31 -1.81 -4.56 5.90
N ARG A 32 -1.19 -5.57 5.32
CA ARG A 32 0.17 -6.00 5.69
C ARG A 32 1.18 -5.27 4.83
N VAL A 33 2.20 -4.65 5.45
CA VAL A 33 3.34 -4.07 4.73
C VAL A 33 4.26 -5.20 4.29
N ALA A 34 4.24 -5.53 3.01
CA ALA A 34 5.09 -6.57 2.44
C ALA A 34 6.48 -6.04 2.06
N ALA A 35 6.58 -4.77 1.63
CA ALA A 35 7.85 -4.12 1.36
C ALA A 35 7.79 -2.61 1.58
N ILE A 36 8.94 -2.02 1.91
CA ILE A 36 9.16 -0.57 1.86
C ILE A 36 10.16 -0.27 0.76
N ARG A 37 9.82 0.68 -0.12
CA ARG A 37 10.61 1.01 -1.30
C ARG A 37 10.98 2.48 -1.33
N TRP A 38 12.29 2.72 -1.34
CA TRP A 38 12.93 4.04 -1.47
C TRP A 38 13.54 4.26 -2.85
N ASP A 39 13.62 3.19 -3.65
CA ASP A 39 14.26 3.14 -4.96
C ASP A 39 13.34 3.61 -6.10
N VAL A 40 12.05 3.78 -5.82
CA VAL A 40 11.02 3.99 -6.83
C VAL A 40 10.67 5.47 -7.05
N LEU A 41 10.52 6.23 -5.96
CA LEU A 41 10.09 7.62 -5.99
C LEU A 41 11.24 8.53 -5.54
N PRO A 42 11.71 9.45 -6.39
CA PRO A 42 12.67 10.46 -5.97
C PRO A 42 12.11 11.28 -4.81
N TRP A 43 12.85 11.36 -3.70
CA TRP A 43 12.42 12.05 -2.47
C TRP A 43 11.05 11.58 -1.96
N GLY A 44 10.72 10.31 -2.18
CA GLY A 44 9.45 9.72 -1.78
C GLY A 44 9.64 8.40 -1.04
N LEU A 45 8.52 7.84 -0.63
CA LEU A 45 8.44 6.54 0.04
C LEU A 45 7.27 5.76 -0.54
N VAL A 46 7.47 4.48 -0.84
CA VAL A 46 6.38 3.59 -1.22
C VAL A 46 6.24 2.48 -0.18
N LEU A 47 5.03 2.31 0.35
CA LEU A 47 4.64 1.12 1.10
C LEU A 47 3.91 0.17 0.16
N ASP A 48 4.44 -1.03 -0.01
CA ASP A 48 3.85 -2.09 -0.83
C ASP A 48 3.13 -3.08 0.09
N LEU A 49 1.82 -3.19 -0.11
CA LEU A 49 0.87 -3.77 0.83
C LEU A 49 0.15 -4.98 0.25
N ASP A 50 -0.20 -5.93 1.11
CA ASP A 50 -1.30 -6.87 0.90
C ASP A 50 -2.54 -6.28 1.59
N SER A 51 -3.56 -5.90 0.81
CA SER A 51 -4.75 -5.20 1.31
C SER A 51 -6.02 -6.02 1.06
N PRO A 52 -6.88 -6.21 2.07
CA PRO A 52 -8.13 -6.96 1.92
C PRO A 52 -9.16 -6.21 1.06
N LEU A 53 -9.97 -6.94 0.30
CA LEU A 53 -11.07 -6.33 -0.47
C LEU A 53 -12.30 -5.97 0.38
N SER A 54 -12.44 -6.57 1.56
CA SER A 54 -13.57 -6.34 2.48
C SER A 54 -13.19 -6.72 3.91
N GLU A 55 -14.09 -6.51 4.86
CA GLU A 55 -13.89 -6.92 6.27
C GLU A 55 -14.25 -8.40 6.52
N ALA A 56 -14.64 -9.14 5.48
CA ALA A 56 -15.04 -10.54 5.64
C ALA A 56 -13.82 -11.42 6.02
N PRO A 57 -14.01 -12.42 6.90
CA PRO A 57 -13.00 -13.45 7.12
C PRO A 57 -12.61 -14.12 5.80
N ASP A 58 -11.32 -14.37 5.59
CA ASP A 58 -10.75 -14.99 4.39
C ASP A 58 -11.02 -14.25 3.06
N THR A 59 -11.32 -12.95 3.14
CA THR A 59 -11.45 -12.10 1.96
C THR A 59 -10.19 -12.14 1.10
N GLU A 60 -10.37 -11.99 -0.21
CA GLU A 60 -9.23 -11.91 -1.11
C GLU A 60 -8.40 -10.66 -0.81
N LEU A 61 -7.09 -10.81 -1.00
CA LEU A 61 -6.13 -9.73 -0.91
C LEU A 61 -5.78 -9.24 -2.31
N ARG A 62 -5.49 -7.94 -2.40
CA ARG A 62 -4.89 -7.32 -3.58
C ARG A 62 -3.59 -6.64 -3.21
N ARG A 63 -2.73 -6.44 -4.21
CA ARG A 63 -1.49 -5.68 -4.04
C ARG A 63 -1.80 -4.19 -4.11
N VAL A 64 -1.37 -3.42 -3.12
CA VAL A 64 -1.59 -1.97 -3.03
C VAL A 64 -0.26 -1.26 -2.81
N TRP A 65 -0.08 -0.09 -3.40
CA TRP A 65 1.07 0.78 -3.16
C TRP A 65 0.61 2.14 -2.66
N LEU A 66 0.98 2.47 -1.42
CA LEU A 66 0.85 3.83 -0.88
C LEU A 66 2.12 4.60 -1.23
N CYS A 67 1.98 5.58 -2.12
CA CYS A 67 3.06 6.34 -2.70
C CYS A 67 3.09 7.74 -2.07
N PHE A 68 4.01 7.99 -1.13
CA PHE A 68 4.21 9.29 -0.48
C PHE A 68 5.22 10.12 -1.29
N HIS A 69 4.78 11.32 -1.70
CA HIS A 69 5.56 12.23 -2.56
C HIS A 69 6.11 13.39 -1.75
N GLY A 70 7.35 13.81 -2.03
CA GLY A 70 7.96 14.94 -1.35
C GLY A 70 8.08 14.71 0.16
N LEU A 71 8.75 13.62 0.52
CA LEU A 71 8.93 13.16 1.88
C LEU A 71 9.74 14.17 2.70
N GLY A 72 9.18 14.58 3.84
CA GLY A 72 9.85 15.44 4.81
C GLY A 72 10.44 14.63 5.97
N ALA A 73 9.68 13.71 6.54
CA ALA A 73 10.10 12.91 7.69
C ALA A 73 9.39 11.55 7.72
N VAL A 74 10.04 10.56 8.34
CA VAL A 74 9.46 9.25 8.66
C VAL A 74 9.91 8.85 10.06
N THR A 75 8.93 8.57 10.92
CA THR A 75 9.14 8.02 12.25
C THR A 75 8.56 6.62 12.26
N TRP A 76 9.41 5.63 12.55
CA TRP A 76 9.00 4.23 12.65
C TRP A 76 9.50 3.65 13.97
N PRO A 77 8.60 3.30 14.90
CA PRO A 77 9.01 2.69 16.17
C PRO A 77 9.43 1.25 15.90
N PHE A 78 10.70 0.91 16.16
CA PHE A 78 11.21 -0.44 15.92
C PHE A 78 11.05 -1.38 17.11
N GLN A 79 11.10 -0.88 18.34
CA GLN A 79 10.80 -1.64 19.56
C GLN A 79 11.33 -3.09 19.58
N GLU A 80 12.63 -3.28 19.27
CA GLU A 80 13.31 -4.59 19.18
C GLU A 80 12.84 -5.51 18.04
N ALA A 81 11.89 -5.08 17.22
CA ALA A 81 11.55 -5.69 15.94
C ALA A 81 12.59 -5.35 14.87
N ARG A 82 12.76 -6.25 13.89
CA ARG A 82 13.49 -5.94 12.66
C ARG A 82 12.58 -5.11 11.74
N VAL A 83 13.06 -3.93 11.33
CA VAL A 83 12.45 -3.02 10.34
C VAL A 83 12.11 -3.74 9.02
N PRO A 84 10.97 -3.52 8.33
CA PRO A 84 9.59 -3.55 8.82
C PRO A 84 8.68 -4.30 7.80
N THR A 85 9.14 -5.42 7.24
CA THR A 85 8.29 -6.25 6.39
C THR A 85 7.50 -7.21 7.27
N GLY A 86 6.18 -7.23 7.11
CA GLY A 86 5.27 -8.08 7.85
C GLY A 86 4.52 -7.40 8.99
N CYS A 87 4.65 -6.07 9.15
CA CYS A 87 3.75 -5.36 10.07
C CYS A 87 2.36 -5.20 9.46
N TRP A 88 1.35 -5.18 10.32
CA TRP A 88 -0.03 -4.94 9.93
C TRP A 88 -0.43 -3.52 10.28
N ILE A 89 -0.99 -2.79 9.34
CA ILE A 89 -1.60 -1.48 9.55
C ILE A 89 -3.02 -1.73 10.08
N VAL A 90 -3.33 -1.26 11.29
CA VAL A 90 -4.59 -1.61 11.99
C VAL A 90 -5.60 -0.46 11.98
N VAL A 91 -5.13 0.79 11.96
CA VAL A 91 -6.02 1.96 11.95
C VAL A 91 -5.38 3.10 11.15
N GLU A 92 -6.18 3.73 10.28
CA GLU A 92 -5.84 5.01 9.66
C GLU A 92 -6.30 6.15 10.59
N TYR A 93 -5.37 6.97 11.07
CA TYR A 93 -5.66 8.19 11.85
C TYR A 93 -5.25 9.44 11.04
N PRO A 94 -5.84 10.63 11.35
CA PRO A 94 -6.12 11.65 10.34
C PRO A 94 -4.89 12.32 9.79
N MET A 95 -5.02 12.71 8.52
CA MET A 95 -4.10 13.61 7.84
C MET A 95 -4.13 14.99 8.49
N GLU A 96 -3.08 15.34 9.22
CA GLU A 96 -2.90 16.70 9.73
C GLU A 96 -1.97 17.49 8.83
N THR A 97 -2.20 18.80 8.70
CA THR A 97 -1.23 19.67 8.03
C THR A 97 -0.24 20.19 9.07
N THR A 98 1.04 19.90 8.87
CA THR A 98 2.11 20.39 9.73
C THR A 98 2.30 21.89 9.55
N SER A 99 3.00 22.54 10.49
CA SER A 99 3.34 23.96 10.39
C SER A 99 4.21 24.31 9.17
N ALA A 100 4.87 23.31 8.57
CA ALA A 100 5.66 23.44 7.34
C ALA A 100 4.84 23.24 6.06
N GLY A 101 3.52 23.02 6.15
CA GLY A 101 2.64 22.78 5.01
C GLY A 101 2.72 21.37 4.43
N LEU A 102 3.30 20.40 5.16
CA LEU A 102 3.28 18.98 4.78
C LEU A 102 2.05 18.30 5.37
N LEU A 103 1.67 17.17 4.78
CA LEU A 103 0.64 16.27 5.28
C LEU A 103 1.31 15.21 6.17
N SER A 104 0.84 15.07 7.41
CA SER A 104 1.26 14.05 8.35
C SER A 104 0.29 12.88 8.33
N TYR A 105 0.78 11.69 8.02
CA TYR A 105 0.05 10.44 7.93
C TYR A 105 0.45 9.55 9.10
N SER A 106 -0.51 9.21 9.96
CA SER A 106 -0.25 8.39 11.14
C SER A 106 -1.10 7.15 11.13
N PHE A 107 -0.47 5.99 11.31
CA PHE A 107 -1.18 4.72 11.42
C PHE A 107 -0.57 3.81 12.48
N SER A 108 -1.44 3.08 13.18
CA SER A 108 -1.01 2.09 14.16
C SER A 108 -0.58 0.82 13.45
N THR A 109 0.52 0.23 13.92
CA THR A 109 1.03 -1.04 13.40
C THR A 109 1.01 -2.14 14.45
N VAL A 110 0.95 -3.40 14.03
CA VAL A 110 1.31 -4.55 14.85
C VAL A 110 2.63 -5.10 14.32
N LEU A 111 3.64 -5.13 15.18
CA LEU A 111 4.99 -5.54 14.83
C LEU A 111 5.24 -6.99 15.27
N PRO A 112 5.89 -7.82 14.43
CA PRO A 112 6.43 -9.10 14.88
C PRO A 112 7.61 -8.84 15.81
N VAL A 113 7.55 -9.37 17.03
CA VAL A 113 8.60 -9.24 18.05
C VAL A 113 9.26 -10.58 18.39
N GLY A 114 10.48 -10.51 18.91
CA GLY A 114 11.25 -11.69 19.32
C GLY A 114 11.74 -12.55 18.15
N ALA A 115 12.40 -13.67 18.48
CA ALA A 115 12.97 -14.58 17.49
C ALA A 115 11.91 -15.43 16.75
N THR A 116 10.73 -15.58 17.35
CA THR A 116 9.60 -16.37 16.82
C THR A 116 8.68 -15.56 15.90
N GLY A 117 8.80 -14.23 15.88
CA GLY A 117 7.96 -13.35 15.08
C GLY A 117 6.52 -13.24 15.59
N GLU A 118 6.31 -13.36 16.89
CA GLU A 118 5.00 -13.22 17.52
C GLU A 118 4.45 -11.81 17.28
N LEU A 119 3.20 -11.73 16.84
CA LEU A 119 2.50 -10.46 16.66
C LEU A 119 1.99 -9.98 18.02
N VAL A 120 2.51 -8.85 18.49
CA VAL A 120 2.12 -8.26 19.76
C VAL A 120 1.48 -6.91 19.50
N LEU A 121 0.20 -6.79 19.84
CA LEU A 121 -0.50 -5.51 19.89
C LEU A 121 -0.15 -4.82 21.20
N ARG A 122 0.54 -3.66 21.13
CA ARG A 122 0.91 -2.88 22.31
C ARG A 122 -0.04 -1.68 22.51
N ALA A 123 0.21 -0.89 23.54
CA ALA A 123 -0.60 0.29 23.82
C ALA A 123 -0.63 1.26 22.63
N ARG A 124 -1.73 2.00 22.48
CA ARG A 124 -2.10 2.75 21.26
C ARG A 124 -1.06 3.75 20.77
N ASP A 125 -0.21 4.27 21.66
CA ASP A 125 0.74 5.35 21.36
C ASP A 125 2.17 4.85 21.10
N GLU A 126 2.41 3.54 21.26
CA GLU A 126 3.74 2.94 21.18
C GLU A 126 4.10 2.47 19.76
N ASP A 127 3.09 2.00 18.99
CA ASP A 127 3.28 1.40 17.66
C ASP A 127 2.77 2.29 16.52
N VAL A 128 2.86 3.62 16.67
CA VAL A 128 2.43 4.58 15.65
C VAL A 128 3.57 4.88 14.69
N VAL A 129 3.34 4.59 13.40
CA VAL A 129 4.18 5.07 12.31
C VAL A 129 3.66 6.45 11.88
N GLU A 130 4.57 7.41 11.76
CA GLU A 130 4.27 8.75 11.25
C GLU A 130 5.09 9.03 9.99
N ILE A 131 4.42 9.46 8.92
CA ILE A 131 5.04 9.83 7.65
C ILE A 131 4.60 11.25 7.31
N GLN A 132 5.55 12.15 7.10
CA GLN A 132 5.28 13.52 6.67
C GLN A 132 5.69 13.67 5.20
N ALA A 133 4.75 14.08 4.34
CA ALA A 133 4.94 14.19 2.90
C ALA A 133 4.13 15.34 2.30
N GLN A 134 4.50 15.81 1.10
CA GLN A 134 3.71 16.84 0.40
C GLN A 134 2.35 16.31 -0.08
N GLY A 135 2.28 15.01 -0.37
CA GLY A 135 1.10 14.36 -0.90
C GLY A 135 1.27 12.85 -0.91
N PHE A 136 0.19 12.16 -1.26
CA PHE A 136 0.23 10.73 -1.51
C PHE A 136 -0.69 10.35 -2.66
N SER A 137 -0.35 9.27 -3.36
CA SER A 137 -1.21 8.56 -4.29
C SER A 137 -1.31 7.10 -3.90
N VAL A 138 -2.37 6.44 -4.37
CA VAL A 138 -2.65 5.05 -4.02
C VAL A 138 -2.86 4.29 -5.31
N LEU A 139 -2.00 3.31 -5.56
CA LEU A 139 -2.12 2.40 -6.69
C LEU A 139 -2.54 1.03 -6.21
N ALA A 140 -3.33 0.30 -6.98
CA ALA A 140 -3.77 -1.04 -6.62
C ALA A 140 -3.83 -1.96 -7.84
N SER A 141 -3.52 -3.24 -7.65
CA SER A 141 -3.84 -4.25 -8.65
C SER A 141 -5.36 -4.33 -8.84
N ARG A 142 -5.81 -4.47 -10.09
CA ARG A 142 -7.23 -4.76 -10.39
C ARG A 142 -7.62 -6.16 -9.93
N ALA A 143 -6.70 -7.10 -10.09
CA ALA A 143 -6.86 -8.48 -9.66
C ALA A 143 -6.61 -8.62 -8.16
N SER A 144 -7.21 -9.68 -7.61
CA SER A 144 -7.07 -10.12 -6.23
C SER A 144 -6.87 -11.64 -6.20
N ALA A 145 -6.40 -12.16 -5.07
CA ALA A 145 -6.25 -13.58 -4.82
C ALA A 145 -6.51 -13.92 -3.36
N PRO A 146 -6.95 -15.15 -3.06
CA PRO A 146 -7.08 -15.59 -1.68
C PRO A 146 -5.72 -15.57 -0.95
N PRO A 147 -5.69 -15.28 0.37
CA PRO A 147 -4.47 -15.34 1.16
C PRO A 147 -3.95 -16.78 1.30
N ASN A 148 -2.66 -16.90 1.62
CA ASN A 148 -2.06 -18.17 2.03
C ASN A 148 -2.41 -18.53 3.50
N GLU A 149 -1.85 -19.63 4.01
CA GLU A 149 -2.07 -20.10 5.39
C GLU A 149 -1.66 -19.09 6.49
N GLN A 150 -0.83 -18.11 6.17
CA GLN A 150 -0.40 -17.05 7.08
C GLN A 150 -1.21 -15.75 6.89
N GLY A 151 -2.27 -15.76 6.09
CA GLY A 151 -3.10 -14.58 5.85
C GLY A 151 -2.46 -13.55 4.91
N GLN A 152 -1.48 -13.93 4.10
CA GLN A 152 -0.71 -13.01 3.24
C GLN A 152 -0.60 -13.52 1.80
N LEU A 153 -0.12 -12.68 0.88
CA LEU A 153 0.21 -13.12 -0.49
C LEU A 153 1.69 -13.52 -0.58
N ASP A 154 1.97 -14.66 -1.22
CA ASP A 154 3.34 -15.02 -1.56
C ASP A 154 3.89 -14.19 -2.74
N TRP A 155 5.20 -14.22 -2.93
CA TRP A 155 5.86 -13.41 -3.96
C TRP A 155 5.38 -13.73 -5.38
N GLU A 156 5.14 -15.00 -5.69
CA GLU A 156 4.71 -15.42 -7.03
C GLU A 156 3.31 -14.88 -7.32
N THR A 157 2.39 -15.03 -6.37
CA THR A 157 1.02 -14.52 -6.45
C THR A 157 1.00 -13.01 -6.57
N ARG A 158 1.78 -12.29 -5.75
CA ARG A 158 1.92 -10.83 -5.84
C ARG A 158 2.37 -10.38 -7.23
N THR A 159 3.35 -11.07 -7.80
CA THR A 159 3.88 -10.75 -9.14
C THR A 159 2.86 -11.02 -10.24
N ARG A 160 2.03 -12.07 -10.09
CA ARG A 160 0.92 -12.37 -11.02
C ARG A 160 -0.21 -11.35 -10.93
N LEU A 161 -0.57 -10.88 -9.74
CA LEU A 161 -1.61 -9.86 -9.57
C LEU A 161 -1.23 -8.55 -10.24
N ALA A 162 0.01 -8.12 -10.03
CA ALA A 162 0.60 -7.00 -10.75
C ALA A 162 2.12 -7.01 -10.63
N SER A 163 2.79 -6.95 -11.76
CA SER A 163 4.25 -6.88 -11.83
C SER A 163 4.78 -5.52 -11.39
N ASP A 164 6.05 -5.48 -10.99
CA ASP A 164 6.75 -4.21 -10.72
C ASP A 164 6.77 -3.30 -11.94
N ALA A 165 6.87 -3.85 -13.16
CA ALA A 165 6.81 -3.05 -14.38
C ALA A 165 5.44 -2.37 -14.56
N SER A 166 4.36 -3.12 -14.33
CA SER A 166 2.99 -2.58 -14.38
C SER A 166 2.77 -1.47 -13.35
N PHE A 167 3.32 -1.65 -12.15
CA PHE A 167 3.32 -0.62 -11.11
C PHE A 167 4.10 0.62 -11.54
N MET A 168 5.33 0.47 -12.04
CA MET A 168 6.15 1.60 -12.48
C MET A 168 5.49 2.38 -13.62
N ASP A 169 4.83 1.69 -14.54
CA ASP A 169 4.11 2.33 -15.65
C ASP A 169 2.86 3.06 -15.17
N ALA A 170 2.10 2.51 -14.22
CA ALA A 170 1.00 3.21 -13.58
C ALA A 170 1.48 4.46 -12.82
N LEU A 171 2.54 4.33 -12.02
CA LEU A 171 3.11 5.42 -11.24
C LEU A 171 3.55 6.60 -12.10
N ARG A 172 4.21 6.34 -13.23
CA ARG A 172 4.62 7.38 -14.19
C ARG A 172 3.45 8.13 -14.80
N ARG A 173 2.28 7.52 -14.88
CA ARG A 173 1.06 8.16 -15.41
C ARG A 173 0.37 9.00 -14.35
N SER A 174 0.38 8.57 -13.09
CA SER A 174 -0.20 9.31 -11.96
C SER A 174 0.56 10.58 -11.56
N VAL A 175 1.86 10.67 -11.90
CA VAL A 175 2.71 11.84 -11.58
C VAL A 175 2.70 12.90 -12.70
N ARG A 176 2.03 12.64 -13.84
CA ARG A 176 1.90 13.58 -14.96
C ARG A 176 0.65 14.44 -14.81
#